data_AF-A0A1F4CKF7-F1
#
_entry.id   AF-A0A1F4CKF7-F1
#
_cell.length_a   1.000
_cell.length_b   1.000
_cell.length_c   1.000
_cell.angle_alpha   90.00
_cell.angle_beta   90.00
_cell.angle_gamma   90.00
#
_symmetry.space_group_name_H-M   'P 1'
#
loop_
_entity.id
_entity.type
_entity.pdbx_description
1 polymer ?
#
loop_
_entity_poly.entity_id
_entity_poly.type
_entity_poly.pdbx_seq_one_letter_code
_entity_poly.pdbx_strand_id
1 'polypeptide(L)' 'MATKTEKRWQLDYEIEQHTEGRITASRLRKDRLKNQLFPFHRIGRSVYYDITEINAVIEGSRFGGDFDSTKRKAA' A
#
# COMPACT_ATOMS: atom_id res chain seq x y z
N MET A 1 -0.26 -15.98 -23.54
CA MET A 1 -0.03 -15.65 -22.12
C MET A 1 -1.31 -15.05 -21.59
N ALA A 2 -2.01 -15.73 -20.68
CA ALA A 2 -3.25 -15.20 -20.13
C ALA A 2 -2.92 -13.97 -19.30
N THR A 3 -3.32 -12.78 -19.78
CA THR A 3 -3.37 -11.57 -18.97
C THR A 3 -4.43 -11.80 -17.92
N LYS A 4 -4.02 -12.41 -16.80
CA LYS A 4 -4.80 -12.48 -15.57
C LYS A 4 -5.14 -11.02 -15.27
N THR A 5 -6.38 -10.61 -15.51
CA THR A 5 -6.85 -9.29 -15.12
C THR A 5 -6.69 -9.24 -13.60
N GLU A 6 -5.58 -8.67 -13.12
CA GLU A 6 -5.29 -8.65 -11.70
C GLU A 6 -6.41 -7.88 -11.02
N LYS A 7 -7.00 -8.52 -10.02
CA LYS A 7 -8.06 -7.92 -9.21
C LYS A 7 -7.47 -6.66 -8.58
N ARG A 8 -7.92 -5.50 -9.05
CA ARG A 8 -7.39 -4.19 -8.66
C ARG A 8 -7.56 -3.90 -7.18
N TRP A 9 -8.71 -4.28 -6.63
CA TRP A 9 -9.05 -4.03 -5.23
C TRP A 9 -8.82 -5.28 -4.37
N GLN A 10 -7.89 -5.19 -3.43
CA GLN A 10 -7.42 -6.32 -2.63
C GLN A 10 -7.45 -6.02 -1.12
N LEU A 11 -7.71 -7.05 -0.31
CA LEU A 11 -7.75 -6.95 1.15
C LEU A 11 -6.34 -6.81 1.76
N ASP A 12 -6.29 -6.40 3.04
CA ASP A 12 -5.04 -6.28 3.82
C ASP A 12 -4.09 -7.48 3.65
N TYR A 13 -4.61 -8.71 3.78
CA TYR A 13 -3.81 -9.93 3.68
C TYR A 13 -3.44 -10.29 2.22
N GLU A 14 -4.28 -9.91 1.25
CA GLU A 14 -4.03 -10.16 -0.18
C GLU A 14 -2.86 -9.27 -0.65
N ILE A 15 -2.85 -8.00 -0.23
CA ILE A 15 -1.74 -7.07 -0.50
C ILE A 15 -0.43 -7.58 0.14
N GLU A 16 -0.48 -8.06 1.38
CA GLU A 16 0.73 -8.55 2.05
C GLU A 16 1.32 -9.76 1.33
N GLN A 17 0.48 -10.67 0.84
CA GLN A 17 0.91 -11.80 0.01
C GLN A 17 1.43 -11.34 -1.36
N HIS A 18 0.74 -10.41 -2.02
CA HIS A 18 1.11 -9.92 -3.35
C HIS A 18 2.45 -9.15 -3.33
N THR A 19 2.68 -8.37 -2.27
CA THR A 19 3.90 -7.58 -2.10
C THR A 19 5.04 -8.35 -1.44
N GLU A 20 4.88 -9.66 -1.23
CA GLU A 20 5.86 -10.54 -0.57
C GLU A 20 6.34 -9.98 0.77
N GLY A 21 5.42 -9.39 1.55
CA GLY A 21 5.72 -8.80 2.86
C GLY A 21 6.38 -7.42 2.84
N ARG A 22 6.60 -6.80 1.67
CA ARG A 22 7.10 -5.41 1.57
C ARG A 22 6.10 -4.40 2.14
N ILE A 23 4.81 -4.65 1.95
CA ILE A 23 3.71 -3.89 2.54
C ILE A 23 2.90 -4.83 3.44
N THR A 24 3.04 -4.67 4.76
CA THR A 24 2.34 -5.51 5.73
C THR A 24 0.95 -4.97 6.08
N ALA A 25 0.02 -5.85 6.46
CA ALA A 25 -1.32 -5.49 6.92
C ALA A 25 -1.28 -4.52 8.12
N SER A 26 -0.27 -4.63 8.98
CA SER A 26 -0.05 -3.72 10.11
C SER A 26 0.34 -2.31 9.65
N ARG A 27 1.13 -2.20 8.57
CA ARG A 27 1.49 -0.91 7.98
C ARG A 27 0.29 -0.26 7.29
N LEU A 28 -0.47 -1.03 6.50
CA LEU A 28 -1.73 -0.58 5.89
C LEU A 28 -2.72 -0.06 6.95
N ARG A 29 -2.86 -0.77 8.07
CA ARG A 29 -3.67 -0.31 9.22
C ARG A 29 -3.21 1.01 9.81
N LYS A 30 -1.89 1.19 10.01
CA LYS A 30 -1.33 2.45 10.52
C LYS A 30 -1.52 3.59 9.52
N ASP A 31 -1.35 3.31 8.23
CA ASP A 31 -1.51 4.28 7.16
C ASP A 31 -2.94 4.86 7.15
N ARG A 32 -3.98 4.02 7.23
CA ARG A 32 -5.39 4.48 7.29
C ARG A 32 -5.68 5.47 8.39
N LEU A 33 -5.01 5.33 9.53
CA LEU A 33 -5.25 6.14 10.73
C LEU A 33 -4.46 7.45 10.73
N LYS A 34 -3.37 7.54 9.95
CA LYS A 34 -2.44 8.67 10.04
C LYS A 34 -2.25 9.38 8.72
N ASN A 35 -1.67 8.69 7.75
CA ASN A 35 -1.10 9.33 6.56
C ASN A 35 -2.00 9.18 5.32
N GLN A 36 -2.87 8.16 5.28
CA GLN A 36 -3.75 7.83 4.16
C GLN A 36 -3.01 7.83 2.81
N LEU A 37 -1.79 7.28 2.79
CA LEU A 37 -0.92 7.26 1.61
C LEU A 37 -1.49 6.36 0.51
N PHE A 38 -2.24 5.32 0.88
CA PHE A 38 -2.84 4.40 -0.07
C PHE A 38 -4.36 4.63 -0.17
N PRO A 39 -4.92 4.79 -1.37
CA PRO A 39 -6.35 4.86 -1.53
C PRO A 39 -6.99 3.53 -1.13
N PHE A 40 -8.05 3.63 -0.34
CA PHE A 40 -8.77 2.47 0.16
C PHE A 40 -10.28 2.69 0.12
N HIS A 41 -11.01 1.58 0.01
CA HIS A 41 -12.46 1.54 0.13
C HIS A 41 -12.86 0.61 1.25
N ARG A 42 -13.85 1.03 2.03
CA ARG A 42 -14.41 0.23 3.11
C ARG A 42 -15.80 -0.24 2.74
N ILE A 43 -15.99 -1.55 2.72
CA ILE A 43 -17.29 -2.19 2.48
C ILE A 43 -17.62 -3.02 3.73
N GLY A 44 -18.49 -2.47 4.58
CA GLY A 44 -18.80 -3.04 5.88
C GLY A 44 -17.57 -3.10 6.80
N ARG A 45 -17.15 -4.32 7.13
CA ARG A 45 -15.94 -4.58 7.96
C ARG A 45 -14.68 -4.80 7.13
N SER A 46 -14.82 -4.97 5.83
CA SER A 46 -13.71 -5.24 4.92
C SER A 46 -13.13 -3.94 4.39
N VAL A 47 -11.81 -3.90 4.27
CA VAL A 47 -11.07 -2.77 3.70
C VAL A 47 -10.26 -3.27 2.52
N TYR A 48 -10.45 -2.60 1.37
CA TYR A 48 -9.83 -2.93 0.11
C TYR A 48 -8.90 -1.80 -0.32
N TYR A 49 -7.77 -2.17 -0.90
CA TYR A 49 -6.73 -1.29 -1.40
C TYR A 49 -6.55 -1.44 -2.89
N ASP A 50 -6.18 -0.34 -3.53
CA ASP A 50 -5.79 -0.37 -4.93
C ASP A 50 -4.36 -0.91 -5.07
N ILE A 51 -4.22 -2.11 -5.62
CA ILE A 51 -2.92 -2.74 -5.81
C ILE A 51 -2.04 -1.95 -6.79
N THR A 52 -2.62 -1.26 -7.78
CA THR A 52 -1.83 -0.52 -8.76
C THR A 52 -1.12 0.67 -8.12
N GLU A 53 -1.80 1.35 -7.19
CA GLU A 53 -1.24 2.47 -6.43
C GLU A 53 -0.16 1.97 -5.45
N ILE A 54 -0.38 0.82 -4.82
CA ILE A 54 0.63 0.20 -3.95
C ILE A 54 1.88 -0.18 -4.74
N ASN A 55 1.73 -0.80 -5.91
CA ASN A 55 2.85 -1.15 -6.76
C ASN A 55 3.58 0.10 -7.27
N ALA A 56 2.85 1.14 -7.69
CA ALA A 56 3.44 2.41 -8.09
C ALA A 56 4.24 3.06 -6.95
N VAL A 57 3.79 2.95 -5.71
CA VAL A 57 4.53 3.40 -4.52
C VAL A 57 5.77 2.56 -4.27
N ILE A 58 5.71 1.24 -4.40
CA ILE A 58 6.87 0.35 -4.23
C ILE A 58 7.92 0.64 -5.30
N GLU A 59 7.49 0.82 -6.55
CA GLU A 59 8.36 1.18 -7.67
C GLU A 59 8.92 2.60 -7.50
N GLY A 60 8.09 3.57 -7.10
CA GLY A 60 8.51 4.94 -6.81
C GLY A 60 9.53 5.01 -5.67
N SER A 61 9.33 4.24 -4.60
CA SER A 61 10.29 4.12 -3.49
C SER A 61 11.63 3.51 -3.93
N ARG A 62 11.64 2.68 -4.98
CA ARG A 62 12.85 2.09 -5.55
C ARG A 62 13.70 3.10 -6.35
N PHE A 63 13.08 4.17 -6.86
CA PHE A 63 13.74 5.18 -7.70
C PHE A 63 13.82 6.58 -7.08
N GLY A 64 13.07 6.87 -6.00
CA GLY A 64 13.06 8.16 -5.33
C GLY A 64 12.89 8.03 -3.82
N GLY A 65 14.00 8.11 -3.11
CA GLY A 65 14.16 8.62 -1.75
C GLY A 65 13.10 8.26 -0.69
N ASP A 66 13.50 7.42 0.25
CA ASP A 66 13.08 7.44 1.66
C ASP A 66 11.59 7.74 1.92
N PHE A 67 10.78 6.67 1.95
CA PHE A 67 9.36 6.70 2.33
C PHE A 67 9.14 7.05 3.83
N ASP A 68 10.21 7.40 4.56
CA ASP A 68 10.23 7.86 5.96
C ASP A 68 10.78 9.29 6.07
N SER A 69 10.40 10.18 5.15
CA SER A 69 10.73 11.61 5.26
C SER A 69 9.90 12.36 6.34
N THR A 70 9.56 11.69 7.45
CA THR A 70 8.99 12.32 8.66
C THR A 70 10.03 12.62 9.75
N LYS A 71 11.31 12.75 9.41
CA LYS A 71 12.31 13.41 10.27
C LYS A 71 13.28 14.29 9.48
N ARG A 72 12.78 15.40 8.94
CA ARG A 72 13.59 16.63 8.84
C ARG A 72 12.86 17.77 9.54
N LYS A 73 12.83 17.70 10.88
CA LYS A 73 12.54 18.87 11.71
C LYS A 73 13.88 19.46 12.14
N ALA A 74 14.11 20.67 11.66
CA ALA A 74 15.11 21.67 12.04
C ALA A 74 15.96 21.38 13.29
N ALA A 75 17.28 21.41 13.11
CA ALA A 75 18.26 21.98 14.04
C ALA A 75 19.48 22.44 13.23
#